data_AF-A0A7V9M5G6-F1
#
_entry.id   AF-A0A7V9M5G6-F1
#
_cell.length_a   1.000
_cell.length_b   1.000
_cell.length_c   1.000
_cell.angle_alpha   90.00
_cell.angle_beta   90.00
_cell.angle_gamma   90.00
#
_symmetry.space_group_name_H-M   'P 1'
#
loop_
_entity.id
_entity.type
_entity.pdbx_description
1 polymer ?
#
loop_
_entity_poly.entity_id
_entity_poly.type
_entity_poly.pdbx_seq_one_letter_code
_entity_poly.pdbx_strand_id
1 'polypeptide(L)'
;ATDELLGGEPDDRRVAATVDESRLVEGSGTLLVPEADDPAVLSVNGVPTLPDANTNGIYQVWLVRGDERIPAALLSVGADGSGAATIPQGVDDADAVWVTRERAGGSRAPTERPVMSVSLD
;
A
#
# COMPACT_ATOMS: atom_id res chain seq x y z
N ALA A 1 -40.07 -3.24 -23.94
CA ALA A 1 -40.04 -4.64 -23.46
C ALA A 1 -38.79 -5.26 -24.07
N THR A 2 -37.68 -5.46 -23.37
CA THR A 2 -37.42 -5.66 -21.92
C THR A 2 -35.89 -5.43 -21.76
N ASP A 3 -35.45 -4.43 -20.99
CA ASP A 3 -34.89 -4.53 -19.61
C ASP A 3 -33.47 -5.15 -19.59
N GLU A 4 -32.41 -4.34 -19.53
CA GLU A 4 -31.57 -4.03 -18.33
C GLU A 4 -30.70 -5.20 -17.83
N LEU A 5 -29.52 -4.85 -17.26
CA LEU A 5 -28.55 -5.69 -16.53
C LEU A 5 -27.33 -6.24 -17.28
N LEU A 6 -26.36 -5.37 -17.57
CA LEU A 6 -24.96 -5.64 -17.21
C LEU A 6 -24.41 -4.35 -16.61
N GLY A 7 -24.54 -4.23 -15.28
CA GLY A 7 -23.98 -3.11 -14.53
C GLY A 7 -22.48 -3.03 -14.78
N GLY A 8 -21.98 -1.82 -15.03
CA GLY A 8 -20.54 -1.57 -15.01
C GLY A 8 -19.98 -2.08 -13.69
N GLU A 9 -18.88 -2.84 -13.76
CA GLU A 9 -18.07 -3.05 -12.57
C GLU A 9 -17.78 -1.66 -11.97
N PRO A 10 -17.87 -1.46 -10.64
CA PRO A 10 -17.45 -0.18 -10.05
C PRO A 10 -16.06 0.16 -10.61
N ASP A 11 -15.89 1.38 -11.11
CA ASP A 11 -14.67 1.77 -11.81
C ASP A 11 -13.56 2.00 -10.78
N ASP A 12 -13.03 0.93 -10.18
CA ASP A 12 -11.96 1.03 -9.21
C ASP A 12 -10.74 1.75 -9.81
N ARG A 13 -10.32 2.86 -9.18
CA ARG A 13 -9.14 3.63 -9.59
C ARG A 13 -7.89 2.81 -9.25
N ARG A 14 -7.10 2.47 -10.26
CA ARG A 14 -5.77 1.85 -10.09
C ARG A 14 -4.68 2.90 -10.21
N VAL A 15 -3.84 3.02 -9.18
CA VAL A 15 -2.71 3.96 -9.17
C VAL A 15 -1.41 3.19 -8.96
N ALA A 16 -0.45 3.38 -9.87
CA ALA A 16 0.88 2.78 -9.73
C ALA A 16 1.69 3.48 -8.64
N ALA A 17 2.44 2.70 -7.86
CA ALA A 17 3.36 3.25 -6.88
C ALA A 17 4.64 3.75 -7.55
N THR A 18 5.12 4.91 -7.09
CA THR A 18 6.50 5.33 -7.30
C THR A 18 7.39 4.55 -6.34
N VAL A 19 8.50 4.01 -6.83
CA VAL A 19 9.43 3.17 -6.07
C VAL A 19 10.79 3.85 -5.96
N ASP A 20 11.39 3.84 -4.77
CA ASP A 20 12.79 4.23 -4.60
C ASP A 20 13.69 3.09 -5.11
N GLU A 21 14.00 3.12 -6.40
CA GLU A 21 14.77 2.08 -7.10
C GLU A 21 16.17 1.85 -6.52
N SER A 22 16.72 2.84 -5.80
CA SER A 22 18.01 2.68 -5.10
C SER A 22 17.91 1.74 -3.89
N ARG A 23 16.69 1.50 -3.39
CA ARG A 23 16.40 0.67 -2.22
C ARG A 23 15.56 -0.56 -2.55
N LEU A 24 14.86 -0.55 -3.69
CA LEU A 24 13.99 -1.61 -4.20
C LEU A 24 14.14 -1.76 -5.73
N VAL A 25 15.24 -2.38 -6.16
CA VAL A 25 15.67 -2.45 -7.57
C VAL A 25 14.65 -3.11 -8.51
N GLU A 26 13.82 -4.03 -7.99
CA GLU A 26 12.81 -4.77 -8.78
C GLU A 26 11.39 -4.57 -8.23
N GLY A 27 11.24 -3.68 -7.25
CA GLY A 27 9.97 -3.45 -6.57
C GLY A 27 8.97 -2.75 -7.48
N SER A 28 7.72 -3.19 -7.42
CA SER A 28 6.58 -2.47 -8.00
C SER A 28 5.40 -2.54 -7.06
N GLY A 29 4.48 -1.59 -7.20
CA GLY A 29 3.26 -1.53 -6.41
C GLY A 29 2.08 -0.96 -7.19
N THR A 30 0.88 -1.39 -6.85
CA THR A 30 -0.38 -0.83 -7.37
C THR A 30 -1.37 -0.73 -6.24
N LEU A 31 -1.95 0.46 -6.07
CA LEU A 31 -3.07 0.70 -5.17
C LEU A 31 -4.36 0.63 -5.98
N LEU A 32 -5.28 -0.22 -5.54
CA LEU A 32 -6.66 -0.25 -5.97
C LEU A 32 -7.49 0.58 -4.98
N VAL A 33 -8.10 1.66 -5.47
CA VAL A 33 -9.00 2.53 -4.71
C VAL A 33 -10.42 2.32 -5.24
N PRO A 34 -11.32 1.69 -4.46
CA PRO A 34 -12.70 1.50 -4.89
C PRO A 34 -13.49 2.81 -4.86
N GLU A 35 -14.58 2.90 -5.62
CA GLU A 35 -15.43 4.11 -5.66
C GLU A 35 -16.37 4.27 -4.44
N ALA A 36 -16.53 3.21 -3.65
CA ALA A 36 -17.36 3.18 -2.45
C ALA A 36 -16.48 3.12 -1.18
N ASP A 37 -17.09 3.09 0.01
CA ASP A 37 -16.43 2.88 1.30
C ASP A 37 -15.77 1.48 1.47
N ASP A 38 -15.47 0.81 0.36
CA ASP A 38 -14.77 -0.47 0.36
C ASP A 38 -13.28 -0.27 0.69
N PRO A 39 -12.63 -1.28 1.31
CA PRO A 39 -11.21 -1.18 1.61
C PRO A 39 -10.35 -1.11 0.35
N ALA A 40 -9.44 -0.14 0.31
CA ALA A 40 -8.41 -0.09 -0.71
C ALA A 40 -7.39 -1.24 -0.53
N VAL A 41 -6.79 -1.69 -1.62
CA VAL A 41 -5.80 -2.77 -1.60
C VAL A 41 -4.51 -2.32 -2.27
N LEU A 42 -3.41 -2.34 -1.51
CA LEU A 42 -2.07 -2.17 -2.05
C LEU A 42 -1.49 -3.56 -2.36
N SER A 43 -1.16 -3.82 -3.62
CA SER A 43 -0.45 -5.02 -4.05
C SER A 43 0.98 -4.67 -4.47
N VAL A 44 1.95 -5.52 -4.15
CA VAL A 44 3.36 -5.35 -4.51
C VAL A 44 3.94 -6.60 -5.15
N ASN A 45 4.95 -6.42 -6.00
CA ASN A 45 5.70 -7.50 -6.64
C ASN A 45 7.20 -7.15 -6.70
N GLY A 46 8.07 -8.17 -6.71
CA GLY A 46 9.52 -7.99 -6.77
C GLY A 46 10.10 -7.30 -5.53
N VAL A 47 9.36 -7.29 -4.42
CA VAL A 47 9.79 -6.69 -3.17
C VAL A 47 10.55 -7.75 -2.35
N PRO A 48 11.74 -7.46 -1.81
CA PRO A 48 12.48 -8.44 -1.04
C PRO A 48 11.81 -8.66 0.33
N THR A 49 11.81 -9.91 0.78
CA THR A 49 11.53 -10.23 2.19
C THR A 49 12.55 -9.54 3.08
N LEU A 50 12.11 -9.00 4.22
CA LEU A 50 13.02 -8.45 5.21
C LEU A 50 13.64 -9.61 6.02
N PRO A 51 14.96 -9.59 6.32
CA PRO A 51 15.62 -10.71 6.97
C PRO A 51 15.06 -10.98 8.37
N ASP A 52 14.65 -12.23 8.60
CA ASP A 52 14.32 -12.75 9.93
C ASP A 52 15.56 -13.31 10.61
N ALA A 53 15.86 -12.82 11.82
CA ALA A 53 16.48 -13.61 12.89
C ALA A 53 16.58 -12.86 14.22
N ASN A 54 16.62 -11.51 14.27
CA ASN A 54 16.71 -10.78 15.55
C ASN A 54 16.01 -9.40 15.58
N THR A 55 15.49 -8.89 14.45
CA THR A 55 14.84 -7.57 14.32
C THR A 55 13.46 -7.59 13.63
N ASN A 56 13.10 -8.72 12.99
CA ASN A 56 11.76 -9.09 12.51
C ASN A 56 11.04 -7.95 11.75
N GLY A 57 11.69 -7.43 10.70
CA GLY A 57 11.19 -6.27 9.97
C GLY A 57 9.88 -6.57 9.22
N ILE A 58 9.02 -5.56 9.07
CA ILE A 58 7.80 -5.64 8.27
C ILE A 58 7.68 -4.39 7.41
N TYR A 59 7.06 -4.49 6.24
CA TYR A 59 6.65 -3.28 5.54
C TYR A 59 5.40 -2.71 6.22
N GLN A 60 5.35 -1.41 6.40
CA GLN A 60 4.18 -0.74 6.95
C GLN A 60 3.65 0.27 5.96
N VAL A 61 2.33 0.23 5.79
CA VAL A 61 1.56 1.14 4.96
C VAL A 61 1.06 2.29 5.82
N TRP A 62 1.17 3.51 5.30
CA TRP A 62 0.77 4.74 5.96
C TRP A 62 -0.18 5.54 5.08
N LEU A 63 -1.22 6.11 5.68
CA LEU A 63 -1.96 7.22 5.07
C LEU A 63 -1.23 8.52 5.40
N VAL A 64 -1.07 9.37 4.39
CA VAL A 64 -0.45 10.69 4.53
C VAL A 64 -1.53 11.75 4.40
N ARG A 65 -1.58 12.66 5.38
CA ARG A 65 -2.50 13.80 5.42
C ARG A 65 -1.74 15.04 5.87
N GLY A 66 -1.33 15.87 4.92
CA GLY A 66 -0.38 16.96 5.13
C GLY A 66 0.90 16.46 5.82
N ASP A 67 1.07 16.87 7.07
CA ASP A 67 2.22 16.50 7.89
C ASP A 67 2.03 15.19 8.69
N GLU A 68 0.81 14.65 8.74
CA GLU A 68 0.49 13.44 9.48
C GLU A 68 0.81 12.17 8.68
N ARG A 69 1.35 11.17 9.39
CA ARG A 69 1.58 9.80 8.86
C ARG A 69 0.88 8.82 9.77
N ILE A 70 -0.24 8.31 9.31
CA ILE A 70 -1.16 7.47 10.09
C ILE A 70 -0.89 6.00 9.73
N PRO A 71 -0.57 5.12 10.71
CA PRO A 71 -0.48 3.68 10.48
C PRO A 71 -1.77 3.14 9.85
N ALA A 72 -1.66 2.50 8.69
CA ALA A 72 -2.83 2.01 7.96
C ALA A 72 -2.90 0.48 7.93
N ALA A 73 -1.79 -0.16 7.57
CA ALA A 73 -1.71 -1.62 7.46
C ALA A 73 -0.27 -2.11 7.62
N LEU A 74 -0.12 -3.39 7.93
CA LEU A 74 1.14 -4.10 7.80
C LEU A 74 1.12 -4.89 6.49
N LEU A 75 2.25 -4.93 5.80
CA LEU A 75 2.44 -5.61 4.54
C LEU A 75 3.51 -6.69 4.70
N SER A 76 3.06 -7.94 4.70
CA SER A 76 3.93 -9.10 4.61
C SER A 76 4.21 -9.40 3.13
N VAL A 77 5.47 -9.72 2.84
CA VAL A 77 5.92 -10.08 1.50
C VAL A 77 6.42 -11.51 1.53
N GLY A 78 5.97 -12.32 0.58
CA GLY A 78 6.34 -13.72 0.43
C GLY A 78 7.74 -13.89 -0.18
N ALA A 79 8.24 -15.13 -0.15
CA ALA A 79 9.54 -15.47 -0.74
C ALA A 79 9.60 -15.28 -2.27
N ASP A 80 8.45 -15.21 -2.93
CA ASP A 80 8.31 -14.89 -4.35
C ASP A 80 8.32 -13.37 -4.64
N GLY A 81 8.44 -12.55 -3.60
CA GLY A 81 8.44 -11.11 -3.66
C GLY A 81 7.07 -10.47 -3.86
N SER A 82 6.00 -11.25 -3.75
CA SER A 82 4.62 -10.76 -3.83
C SER A 82 4.04 -10.46 -2.43
N GLY A 83 3.13 -9.50 -2.34
CA GLY A 83 2.44 -9.19 -1.10
C GLY A 83 1.23 -8.29 -1.34
N ALA A 84 0.29 -8.29 -0.41
CA ALA A 84 -0.84 -7.37 -0.43
C ALA A 84 -1.20 -6.91 0.99
N ALA A 85 -1.68 -5.67 1.09
CA ALA A 85 -2.19 -5.09 2.32
C ALA A 85 -3.52 -4.39 2.05
N THR A 86 -4.51 -4.71 2.88
CA THR A 86 -5.81 -4.05 2.89
C THR A 86 -5.75 -2.80 3.76
N ILE A 87 -6.14 -1.66 3.21
CA ILE A 87 -6.27 -0.39 3.91
C ILE A 87 -7.75 -0.19 4.23
N PRO A 88 -8.18 -0.36 5.50
CA PRO A 88 -9.60 -0.52 5.82
C PRO A 88 -10.47 0.70 5.54
N GLN A 89 -9.91 1.92 5.60
CA GLN A 89 -10.63 3.18 5.43
C GLN A 89 -9.67 4.34 5.24
N GLY A 90 -10.18 5.48 4.76
CA GLY A 90 -9.52 6.78 4.84
C GLY A 90 -8.52 7.09 3.72
N VAL A 91 -8.48 6.27 2.67
CA VAL A 91 -7.72 6.55 1.45
C VAL A 91 -8.30 7.75 0.71
N ASP A 92 -9.62 7.92 0.71
CA ASP A 92 -10.30 9.02 -0.01
C ASP A 92 -9.95 10.41 0.53
N ASP A 93 -9.62 10.49 1.82
CA ASP A 93 -9.19 11.71 2.50
C ASP A 93 -7.66 11.79 2.68
N ALA A 94 -6.88 10.96 1.99
CA ALA A 94 -5.42 10.96 2.07
C ALA A 94 -4.79 11.61 0.84
N ASP A 95 -3.70 12.35 1.04
CA ASP A 95 -2.92 12.92 -0.06
C ASP A 95 -2.03 11.85 -0.73
N ALA A 96 -1.60 10.86 0.07
CA ALA A 96 -0.75 9.78 -0.40
C ALA A 96 -0.84 8.52 0.47
N VAL A 97 -0.43 7.40 -0.11
CA VAL A 97 -0.09 6.17 0.60
C VAL A 97 1.43 5.97 0.57
N TRP A 98 2.05 5.75 1.71
CA TRP A 98 3.49 5.46 1.82
C TRP A 98 3.73 4.03 2.30
N VAL A 99 4.87 3.46 1.90
CA VAL A 99 5.38 2.18 2.41
C VAL A 99 6.79 2.38 2.95
N THR A 100 7.06 1.91 4.17
CA THR A 100 8.39 1.93 4.82
C THR A 100 8.75 0.56 5.37
N ARG A 101 10.03 0.32 5.64
CA ARG A 101 10.50 -0.84 6.40
C ARG A 101 10.54 -0.49 7.87
N GLU A 102 9.83 -1.26 8.67
CA GLU A 102 9.63 -1.01 10.09
C GLU A 102 9.98 -2.26 10.91
N ARG A 103 10.05 -2.11 12.24
CA ARG A 103 10.20 -3.25 13.16
C ARG A 103 8.93 -4.10 13.21
N ALA A 104 9.05 -5.34 13.70
CA ALA A 104 7.89 -6.21 13.93
C ALA A 104 6.81 -5.50 14.77
N GLY A 105 5.57 -5.67 14.33
CA GLY A 105 4.40 -5.01 14.91
C GLY A 105 4.20 -3.57 14.46
N GLY A 106 5.06 -3.05 13.57
CA GLY A 106 4.99 -1.70 13.05
C GLY A 106 5.47 -0.64 14.03
N SER A 107 5.37 0.60 13.58
CA SER A 107 5.79 1.83 14.22
C SER A 107 4.61 2.79 14.34
N ARG A 108 4.73 3.76 15.26
CA ARG A 108 3.74 4.85 15.43
C ARG A 108 4.00 6.04 14.51
N ALA A 109 5.21 6.13 13.98
CA ALA A 109 5.64 7.07 12.96
C ALA A 109 6.68 6.37 12.07
N PRO A 110 6.81 6.74 10.79
CA PRO A 110 7.84 6.21 9.90
C PRO A 110 9.24 6.31 10.51
N THR A 111 10.03 5.23 10.47
CA THR A 111 11.44 5.25 10.91
C THR A 111 12.41 5.60 9.79
N GLU A 112 11.93 5.62 8.55
CA GLU A 112 12.69 6.00 7.37
C GLU A 112 11.82 6.73 6.34
N ARG A 113 12.45 7.34 5.33
CA ARG A 113 11.73 7.82 4.14
C ARG A 113 11.07 6.64 3.41
N PRO A 114 9.93 6.85 2.75
CA PRO A 114 9.23 5.78 2.03
C PRO A 114 10.15 5.08 1.03
N VAL A 115 10.00 3.77 0.93
CA VAL A 115 10.56 2.96 -0.16
C VAL A 115 9.60 2.86 -1.34
N MET A 116 8.31 3.06 -1.10
CA MET A 116 7.29 3.26 -2.13
C MET A 116 6.29 4.34 -1.70
N SER A 117 5.71 5.02 -2.67
CA SER A 117 4.64 5.99 -2.44
C SER A 117 3.64 6.02 -3.59
N VAL A 118 2.37 6.22 -3.28
CA VAL A 118 1.29 6.48 -4.24
C VAL A 118 0.75 7.87 -3.91
N SER A 119 0.75 8.79 -4.87
CA SER A 119 0.06 10.09 -4.75
C SER A 119 -1.39 9.91 -5.17
N LEU A 120 -2.31 10.51 -4.40
CA LEU A 120 -3.76 10.38 -4.58
C LEU A 120 -4.41 11.66 -5.12
N ASP A 121 -3.61 12.71 -5.29
CA ASP A 121 -3.97 14.01 -5.88
C ASP A 121 -4.71 13.87 -7.24
#